data_AF-A0A535ACL2-F1
#
_entry.id   AF-A0A535ACL2-F1
#
_cell.length_a   1.000
_cell.length_b   1.000
_cell.length_c   1.000
_cell.angle_alpha   90.00
_cell.angle_beta   90.00
_cell.angle_gamma   90.00
#
_symmetry.space_group_name_H-M   'P 1'
#
loop_
_entity.id
_entity.type
_entity.pdbx_description
1 polymer ?
#
loop_
_entity_poly.entity_id
_entity_poly.type
_entity_poly.pdbx_seq_one_letter_code
_entity_poly.pdbx_strand_id
1 'polypeptide(L)'
;MTLGGLWHGANWTFVFWGFYHGALLCVYRALGVKDDVEGHPVRRLLRIVLTFHLICIGFIFFRSSSFTAALHMATRIVTNVQPTMIAVTMLGLVAFHVVPLLALEVFTKGEERLDRILVGPWPTQAFAYAYLVLMLVVFPATQAHEFIYFQF
;
A
#
# COMPACT_ATOMS: atom_id res chain seq x y z
N MET A 1 10.22 -15.48 3.74
CA MET A 1 9.55 -14.57 2.79
C MET A 1 10.05 -14.77 1.36
N THR A 2 11.29 -15.22 1.12
CA THR A 2 11.84 -15.50 -0.23
C THR A 2 11.01 -16.47 -1.07
N LEU A 3 10.49 -17.55 -0.46
CA LEU A 3 9.56 -18.46 -1.14
C LEU A 3 8.28 -17.76 -1.60
N GLY A 4 7.78 -16.79 -0.82
CA GLY A 4 6.65 -15.95 -1.23
C GLY A 4 7.01 -15.05 -2.42
N GLY A 5 8.24 -14.55 -2.49
CA GLY A 5 8.75 -13.86 -3.68
C GLY A 5 8.74 -14.77 -4.92
N LEU A 6 9.29 -15.98 -4.80
CA LEU A 6 9.29 -16.96 -5.89
C LEU A 6 7.89 -17.36 -6.35
N TRP A 7 6.90 -17.36 -5.46
CA TRP A 7 5.49 -17.58 -5.81
C TRP A 7 4.92 -16.46 -6.71
N HIS A 8 5.39 -15.23 -6.55
CA HIS A 8 4.96 -14.09 -7.39
C HIS A 8 5.64 -14.03 -8.76
N GLY A 9 6.80 -14.67 -8.94
CA GLY A 9 7.44 -14.78 -10.24
C GLY A 9 8.90 -15.25 -10.18
N ALA A 10 9.41 -15.70 -11.33
CA ALA A 10 10.75 -16.26 -11.46
C ALA A 10 11.88 -15.22 -11.67
N ASN A 11 11.56 -13.92 -11.73
CA ASN A 11 12.56 -12.86 -11.88
C ASN A 11 13.36 -12.67 -10.58
N TRP A 12 14.65 -12.35 -10.70
CA TRP A 12 15.54 -12.03 -9.58
C TRP A 12 15.04 -10.88 -8.70
N THR A 13 14.26 -9.94 -9.27
CA THR A 13 13.63 -8.87 -8.50
C THR A 13 12.69 -9.39 -7.42
N PHE A 14 11.94 -10.48 -7.69
CA PHE A 14 11.04 -11.10 -6.72
C PHE A 14 11.79 -11.89 -5.65
N VAL A 15 12.89 -12.57 -6.02
CA VAL A 15 13.77 -13.25 -5.06
C VAL A 15 14.35 -12.24 -4.07
N PHE A 16 14.90 -11.14 -4.59
CA PHE A 16 15.44 -10.06 -3.77
C PHE A 16 14.36 -9.42 -2.89
N TRP A 17 13.18 -9.14 -3.45
CA TRP A 17 12.04 -8.61 -2.70
C TRP A 17 11.68 -9.51 -1.51
N GLY A 18 11.52 -10.82 -1.75
CA GLY A 18 11.19 -11.77 -0.70
C GLY A 18 12.30 -11.93 0.35
N PHE A 19 13.57 -11.87 -0.07
CA PHE A 19 14.71 -11.84 0.84
C PHE A 19 14.70 -10.57 1.70
N TYR A 20 14.53 -9.40 1.07
CA TYR A 20 14.50 -8.09 1.73
C TYR A 20 13.46 -8.04 2.84
N HIS A 21 12.21 -8.44 2.57
CA HIS A 21 11.17 -8.50 3.60
C HIS A 21 11.46 -9.54 4.69
N GLY A 22 12.09 -10.66 4.33
CA GLY A 22 12.55 -11.66 5.30
C GLY A 22 13.62 -11.09 6.24
N ALA A 23 14.60 -10.38 5.69
CA ALA A 23 15.66 -9.73 6.46
C ALA A 23 15.09 -8.64 7.37
N LEU A 24 14.17 -7.80 6.89
CA LEU A 24 13.48 -6.81 7.72
C LEU A 24 12.75 -7.46 8.90
N LEU A 25 12.07 -8.59 8.68
CA LEU A 25 11.39 -9.31 9.75
C LEU A 25 12.38 -9.90 10.77
N CYS A 26 13.50 -10.47 10.31
CA CYS A 26 14.56 -10.94 11.20
C CYS A 26 15.12 -9.81 12.07
N VAL A 27 15.41 -8.66 11.46
CA VAL A 27 15.89 -7.46 12.18
C VAL A 27 14.84 -6.97 13.17
N TYR A 28 13.58 -6.86 12.76
CA TYR A 28 12.48 -6.45 13.64
C TYR A 28 12.36 -7.35 14.88
N ARG A 29 12.47 -8.69 14.69
CA ARG A 29 12.47 -9.66 15.79
C ARG A 29 13.71 -9.55 16.68
N ALA A 30 14.90 -9.40 16.09
CA ALA A 30 16.15 -9.26 16.83
C ALA A 30 16.19 -7.98 17.69
N LEU A 31 15.58 -6.89 17.20
CA LEU A 31 15.46 -5.64 17.94
C LEU A 31 14.46 -5.72 19.12
N GLY A 32 13.68 -6.80 19.22
CA GLY A 32 12.74 -7.02 20.32
C GLY A 32 11.72 -5.88 20.46
N VAL A 33 11.28 -5.29 19.35
CA VAL A 33 10.37 -4.14 19.35
C VAL A 33 9.05 -4.56 19.99
N LYS A 34 8.81 -4.12 21.22
CA LYS A 34 7.55 -4.37 21.94
C LYS A 34 6.44 -3.43 21.43
N ASP A 35 5.23 -3.97 21.37
CA ASP A 35 4.00 -3.21 21.18
C ASP A 35 3.77 -2.34 22.42
N ASP A 36 4.24 -1.10 22.31
CA ASP A 36 4.10 -0.08 23.33
C ASP A 36 2.89 0.77 22.94
N VAL A 37 1.69 0.31 23.33
CA VAL A 37 0.41 0.97 23.03
C VAL A 37 0.36 2.37 23.67
N GLU A 38 1.12 2.60 24.75
CA GLU A 38 1.23 3.85 25.50
C GLU A 38 2.46 4.70 25.12
N GLY A 39 3.23 4.27 24.12
CA GLY A 39 4.46 4.95 23.72
C GLY A 39 4.23 6.38 23.25
N HIS A 40 5.19 7.27 23.56
CA HIS A 40 5.18 8.68 23.16
C HIS A 40 4.76 8.87 21.68
N PRO A 41 3.81 9.77 21.36
CA PRO A 41 3.17 9.86 20.04
C PRO A 41 4.17 10.07 18.90
N VAL A 42 5.25 10.81 19.14
CA VAL A 42 6.34 10.99 18.17
C VAL A 42 7.07 9.68 17.88
N ARG A 43 7.33 8.85 18.89
CA ARG A 43 7.98 7.55 18.71
C ARG A 43 7.09 6.61 17.90
N ARG A 44 5.77 6.62 18.16
CA ARG A 44 4.79 5.89 17.37
C ARG A 44 4.78 6.36 15.91
N LEU A 45 4.74 7.67 15.67
CA LEU A 45 4.78 8.23 14.31
C LEU A 45 6.07 7.83 13.58
N LEU A 46 7.23 7.94 14.24
CA LEU A 46 8.50 7.53 13.65
C LEU A 46 8.53 6.05 13.27
N ARG A 47 8.00 5.16 14.11
CA ARG A 47 7.88 3.72 13.79
C ARG A 47 6.98 3.48 12.58
N ILE A 48 5.84 4.18 12.49
CA ILE A 48 4.93 4.10 11.34
C ILE A 48 5.63 4.55 10.07
N VAL A 49 6.23 5.75 10.09
CA VAL A 49 6.92 6.34 8.94
C VAL A 49 8.09 5.44 8.50
N LEU A 50 8.90 4.95 9.43
CA LEU A 50 10.03 4.09 9.13
C LEU A 50 9.57 2.78 8.48
N THR A 51 8.65 2.05 9.11
CA THR A 51 8.14 0.79 8.58
C THR A 51 7.49 1.00 7.21
N PHE A 52 6.67 2.05 7.06
CA PHE A 52 6.04 2.38 5.79
C PHE A 52 7.08 2.54 4.67
N HIS A 53 8.12 3.37 4.89
CA HIS A 53 9.14 3.60 3.87
C HIS A 53 9.99 2.35 3.58
N LEU A 54 10.32 1.56 4.60
CA LEU A 54 11.02 0.27 4.39
C LEU A 54 10.18 -0.66 3.51
N ILE A 55 8.88 -0.78 3.76
CA ILE A 55 7.99 -1.59 2.94
C ILE A 55 7.86 -1.02 1.52
N CYS A 56 7.73 0.30 1.36
CA CYS A 56 7.69 0.95 0.04
C CYS A 56 8.97 0.73 -0.78
N ILE A 57 10.15 0.73 -0.15
CA ILE A 57 11.41 0.40 -0.83
C ILE A 57 11.37 -1.03 -1.37
N GLY A 58 10.81 -1.99 -0.62
CA GLY A 58 10.57 -3.34 -1.13
C GLY A 58 9.72 -3.31 -2.40
N PHE A 59 8.60 -2.58 -2.39
CA PHE A 59 7.69 -2.51 -3.54
C PHE A 59 8.32 -1.94 -4.83
N ILE A 60 9.40 -1.16 -4.73
CA ILE A 60 10.18 -0.73 -5.91
C ILE A 60 10.69 -1.95 -6.68
N PHE A 61 11.27 -2.94 -5.99
CA PHE A 61 11.78 -4.15 -6.60
C PHE A 61 10.66 -5.06 -7.09
N PHE A 62 9.56 -5.16 -6.32
CA PHE A 62 8.39 -5.95 -6.72
C PHE A 62 7.78 -5.49 -8.06
N ARG A 63 7.69 -4.17 -8.27
CA ARG A 63 7.05 -3.60 -9.47
C ARG A 63 7.97 -3.54 -10.69
N SER A 64 9.28 -3.48 -10.47
CA SER A 64 10.27 -3.26 -11.53
C SER A 64 10.51 -4.49 -12.37
N SER A 65 10.70 -4.31 -13.69
CA SER A 65 10.99 -5.40 -14.62
C SER A 65 12.42 -5.94 -14.53
N SER A 66 13.35 -5.17 -13.95
CA SER A 66 14.74 -5.57 -13.75
C SER A 66 15.35 -4.87 -12.53
N PHE A 67 16.47 -5.41 -12.05
CA PHE A 67 17.21 -4.82 -10.94
C PHE A 67 17.75 -3.42 -11.27
N THR A 68 18.23 -3.24 -12.51
CA THR A 68 18.70 -1.94 -13.02
C THR A 68 17.57 -0.91 -13.05
N ALA A 69 16.37 -1.31 -13.51
CA ALA A 69 15.20 -0.43 -13.50
C ALA A 69 14.79 -0.04 -12.08
N ALA A 70 14.83 -0.99 -11.13
CA ALA A 70 14.53 -0.74 -9.72
C ALA A 70 15.49 0.30 -9.12
N LEU A 71 16.81 0.14 -9.35
CA LEU A 71 17.81 1.09 -8.86
C LEU A 71 17.67 2.47 -9.52
N HIS A 72 17.39 2.51 -10.82
CA HIS A 72 17.12 3.78 -11.51
C HIS A 72 15.87 4.46 -10.93
N MET A 73 14.80 3.72 -10.62
CA MET A 73 13.63 4.28 -9.97
C MET A 73 13.95 4.80 -8.56
N ALA A 74 14.68 4.04 -7.75
CA ALA A 74 15.09 4.43 -6.40
C ALA A 74 15.95 5.72 -6.40
N THR A 75 16.90 5.83 -7.32
CA THR A 75 17.75 7.03 -7.45
C THR A 75 16.97 8.24 -7.95
N ARG A 76 16.01 8.06 -8.86
CA ARG A 76 15.19 9.17 -9.39
C ARG A 76 14.24 9.77 -8.35
N ILE A 77 13.75 8.98 -7.41
CA ILE A 77 12.90 9.46 -6.30
C ILE A 77 13.60 10.57 -5.49
N VAL A 78 14.93 10.50 -5.34
CA VAL A 78 15.70 11.48 -4.56
C VAL A 78 16.43 12.53 -5.42
N THR A 79 16.71 12.24 -6.69
CA THR A 79 17.52 13.13 -7.56
C THR A 79 16.71 14.01 -8.51
N ASN A 80 15.48 13.62 -8.87
CA ASN A 80 14.69 14.36 -9.85
C ASN A 80 13.25 14.53 -9.38
N VAL A 81 13.06 15.44 -8.42
CA VAL A 81 11.78 15.73 -7.77
C VAL A 81 11.07 16.88 -8.49
N GLN A 82 10.81 16.71 -9.78
CA GLN A 82 10.09 17.72 -10.57
C GLN A 82 8.60 17.37 -10.64
N PRO A 83 7.69 18.27 -10.24
CA PRO A 83 6.27 18.05 -10.38
C PRO A 83 5.89 18.11 -11.86
N THR A 84 5.68 16.94 -12.45
CA THR A 84 5.11 16.82 -13.80
C THR A 84 3.60 16.81 -13.72
N MET A 85 2.91 17.16 -14.81
CA MET A 85 1.45 17.03 -14.88
C MET A 85 1.00 15.60 -14.57
N ILE A 86 1.73 14.59 -15.07
CA ILE A 86 1.45 13.18 -14.77
C ILE A 86 1.57 12.91 -13.26
N ALA A 87 2.63 13.39 -12.60
CA ALA A 87 2.81 13.19 -11.17
C ALA A 87 1.68 13.84 -10.36
N VAL A 88 1.27 15.06 -10.73
CA VAL A 88 0.15 15.76 -10.09
C VAL A 88 -1.16 15.01 -10.30
N THR A 89 -1.45 14.54 -11.52
CA THR A 89 -2.64 13.74 -11.81
C THR A 89 -2.64 12.43 -11.02
N MET A 90 -1.52 11.70 -10.98
CA MET A 90 -1.41 10.45 -10.22
C MET A 90 -1.57 10.69 -8.71
N LEU A 91 -0.98 11.76 -8.17
CA LEU A 91 -1.18 12.13 -6.77
C LEU A 91 -2.64 12.48 -6.48
N GLY A 92 -3.30 13.20 -7.39
CA GLY A 92 -4.74 13.49 -7.31
C GLY A 92 -5.59 12.21 -7.30
N LEU A 93 -5.27 11.24 -8.16
CA LEU A 93 -5.94 9.93 -8.18
C LEU A 93 -5.70 9.16 -6.88
N VAL A 94 -4.48 9.14 -6.36
CA VAL A 94 -4.18 8.49 -5.06
C VAL A 94 -4.98 9.17 -3.95
N ALA A 95 -4.98 10.50 -3.88
CA ALA A 95 -5.73 11.25 -2.88
C ALA A 95 -7.24 10.97 -2.98
N PHE A 96 -7.78 10.92 -4.20
CA PHE A 96 -9.18 10.61 -4.45
C PHE A 96 -9.60 9.25 -3.88
N HIS A 97 -8.73 8.23 -3.91
CA HIS A 97 -9.03 6.91 -3.33
C HIS A 97 -8.73 6.84 -1.83
N VAL A 98 -7.62 7.43 -1.38
CA VAL A 98 -7.12 7.29 0.00
C VAL A 98 -7.89 8.18 0.97
N VAL A 99 -8.24 9.41 0.58
CA VAL A 99 -8.89 10.37 1.48
C VAL A 99 -10.24 9.88 1.99
N PRO A 100 -11.15 9.33 1.14
CA PRO A 100 -12.42 8.80 1.63
C PRO A 100 -12.24 7.60 2.57
N LEU A 101 -11.25 6.73 2.32
CA LEU A 101 -10.95 5.59 3.19
C LEU A 101 -10.39 6.05 4.55
N LEU A 102 -9.51 7.06 4.56
CA LEU A 102 -9.01 7.65 5.79
C LEU A 102 -10.11 8.39 6.56
N ALA A 103 -10.99 9.11 5.86
CA ALA A 103 -12.14 9.76 6.47
C ALA A 103 -13.09 8.72 7.08
N LEU A 104 -13.30 7.59 6.41
CA LEU A 104 -14.08 6.47 6.92
C LEU A 104 -13.44 5.90 8.20
N GLU A 105 -12.15 5.57 8.17
CA GLU A 105 -11.40 5.05 9.31
C GLU A 105 -11.45 6.01 10.52
N VAL A 106 -11.37 7.32 10.28
CA VAL A 106 -11.51 8.34 11.34
C VAL A 106 -12.95 8.40 11.88
N PHE A 107 -13.95 8.23 11.02
CA PHE A 107 -15.35 8.24 11.40
C PHE A 107 -15.78 6.98 12.16
N THR A 108 -15.21 5.82 11.83
CA THR A 108 -15.47 4.53 12.48
C THR A 108 -14.57 4.26 13.69
N LYS A 109 -13.61 5.16 13.96
CA LYS A 109 -12.60 5.00 14.99
C LYS A 109 -13.24 4.76 16.37
N GLY A 110 -13.04 3.54 16.90
CA GLY A 110 -13.53 3.13 18.22
C GLY A 110 -14.57 1.99 18.19
N GLU A 111 -15.14 1.68 17.03
CA GLU A 111 -16.03 0.53 16.85
C GLU A 111 -15.49 -0.29 15.68
N GLU A 112 -15.08 -1.54 15.91
CA GLU A 112 -14.66 -2.49 14.86
C GLU A 112 -15.85 -2.95 13.98
N ARG A 113 -16.79 -2.05 13.66
CA ARG A 113 -18.03 -2.40 12.96
C ARG A 113 -18.31 -1.39 11.85
N LEU A 114 -17.99 -1.81 10.63
CA LEU A 114 -18.58 -1.29 9.39
C LEU A 114 -20.12 -1.19 9.48
N ASP A 115 -20.74 -1.96 10.37
CA ASP A 115 -22.16 -1.94 10.70
C ASP A 115 -22.68 -0.53 10.98
N ARG A 116 -21.87 0.40 11.51
CA ARG A 116 -22.31 1.78 11.76
C ARG A 116 -22.76 2.51 10.50
N ILE A 117 -22.15 2.21 9.36
CA ILE A 117 -22.59 2.73 8.06
C ILE A 117 -23.89 2.03 7.66
N LEU A 118 -23.97 0.70 7.85
CA LEU A 118 -25.11 -0.13 7.48
C LEU A 118 -26.35 0.08 8.37
N VAL A 119 -26.19 0.58 9.59
CA VAL A 119 -27.29 0.93 10.51
C VAL A 119 -27.48 2.45 10.64
N GLY A 120 -26.66 3.23 9.94
CA GLY A 120 -26.72 4.68 9.92
C GLY A 120 -27.95 5.24 9.21
N PRO A 121 -28.21 6.56 9.31
CA PRO A 121 -29.33 7.18 8.61
C PRO A 121 -29.14 7.05 7.09
N TRP A 122 -30.25 6.94 6.35
CA TRP A 122 -30.26 6.69 4.91
C TRP A 122 -29.32 7.58 4.06
N PRO A 123 -29.03 8.87 4.39
CA PRO A 123 -28.10 9.66 3.60
C PRO A 123 -26.65 9.17 3.70
N THR A 124 -26.24 8.63 4.85
CA THR A 124 -24.88 8.09 5.04
C THR A 124 -24.68 6.82 4.22
N GLN A 125 -25.68 5.93 4.22
CA GLN A 125 -25.72 4.74 3.39
C GLN A 125 -25.72 5.11 1.90
N ALA A 126 -26.58 6.05 1.50
CA ALA A 126 -26.68 6.50 0.12
C ALA A 126 -25.34 7.08 -0.38
N PHE A 127 -24.66 7.89 0.43
CA PHE A 127 -23.35 8.44 0.08
C PHE A 127 -22.28 7.34 -0.04
N ALA A 128 -22.23 6.41 0.92
CA ALA A 128 -21.27 5.30 0.88
C ALA A 128 -21.49 4.40 -0.35
N TYR A 129 -22.73 4.02 -0.64
CA TYR A 129 -23.05 3.21 -1.81
C TYR A 129 -22.82 3.97 -3.12
N ALA A 130 -23.18 5.25 -3.19
CA ALA A 130 -22.91 6.08 -4.37
C ALA A 130 -21.40 6.19 -4.63
N TYR A 131 -20.59 6.37 -3.58
CA TYR A 131 -19.14 6.38 -3.69
C TYR A 131 -18.60 5.03 -4.21
N LEU A 132 -19.04 3.91 -3.65
CA LEU A 132 -18.61 2.57 -4.09
C LEU A 132 -18.99 2.30 -5.56
N VAL A 133 -20.22 2.63 -5.95
CA VAL A 133 -20.68 2.51 -7.35
C VAL A 133 -19.87 3.43 -8.25
N LEU A 134 -19.60 4.67 -7.84
CA LEU A 134 -18.75 5.59 -8.59
C LEU A 134 -17.34 5.02 -8.77
N MET A 135 -16.73 4.43 -7.73
CA MET A 135 -15.43 3.77 -7.87
C MET A 135 -15.48 2.65 -8.92
N LEU A 136 -16.51 1.80 -8.88
CA LEU A 136 -16.66 0.69 -9.83
C LEU A 136 -16.88 1.16 -11.27
N VAL A 137 -17.61 2.26 -11.46
CA VAL A 137 -17.93 2.80 -12.79
C VAL A 137 -16.77 3.61 -13.38
N VAL A 138 -16.06 4.39 -12.55
CA VAL A 138 -14.95 5.24 -13.01
C VAL A 138 -13.65 4.44 -13.14
N PHE A 139 -13.46 3.42 -12.31
CA PHE A 139 -12.28 2.54 -12.33
C PHE A 139 -12.66 1.07 -12.59
N PRO A 140 -13.30 0.76 -13.72
CA PRO A 140 -13.59 -0.63 -14.07
C PRO A 140 -12.28 -1.38 -14.32
N ALA A 141 -12.28 -2.69 -14.07
CA ALA A 141 -11.19 -3.55 -14.51
C ALA A 141 -11.12 -3.50 -16.04
N THR A 142 -10.09 -2.86 -16.58
CA THR A 142 -9.92 -2.68 -18.03
C THR A 142 -9.42 -3.95 -18.73
N GLN A 143 -8.87 -4.90 -17.98
CA GLN A 143 -8.42 -6.18 -18.47
C GLN A 143 -8.82 -7.28 -17.48
N ALA A 144 -9.38 -8.37 -18.01
CA ALA A 144 -9.53 -9.60 -17.26
C ALA A 144 -8.15 -10.28 -17.20
N HIS A 145 -7.53 -10.30 -16.03
CA HIS A 145 -6.33 -11.10 -15.81
C HIS A 145 -6.74 -12.52 -15.41
N GLU A 146 -6.30 -13.51 -16.16
CA GLU A 146 -6.40 -14.90 -15.74
C GLU A 146 -5.65 -15.11 -14.42
N PHE A 147 -6.17 -15.97 -13.54
CA PHE A 147 -5.44 -16.33 -12.33
C PHE A 147 -4.08 -16.90 -12.70
N ILE A 148 -3.06 -16.61 -11.88
CA ILE A 148 -1.65 -16.98 -12.12
C ILE A 148 -1.45 -18.48 -12.43
N TYR A 149 -2.38 -19.33 -12.00
CA TYR A 149 -2.41 -20.78 -12.26
C TYR A 149 -3.02 -21.19 -13.59
N PHE A 150 -3.39 -20.27 -14.48
CA PHE A 150 -3.87 -20.57 -15.84
C PHE A 150 -2.95 -20.00 -16.92
N GLN A 151 -1.87 -19.30 -16.53
CA GLN A 151 -0.94 -18.64 -17.45
C GLN A 151 0.27 -19.52 -17.88
N PHE A 152 0.04 -20.83 -18.08
CA PHE A 152 1.08 -21.77 -18.54
C PHE A 152 0.98 -22.09 -20.03
#